data_AF-A0AAV3R0G5-F1
#
_entry.id   AF-A0AAV3R0G5-F1
#
_cell.length_a   1.000
_cell.length_b   1.000
_cell.length_c   1.000
_cell.angle_alpha   90.00
_cell.angle_beta   90.00
_cell.angle_gamma   90.00
#
_symmetry.space_group_name_H-M   'P 1'
#
loop_
_entity.id
_entity.type
_entity.pdbx_description
1 polymer ?
#
loop_
_entity_poly.entity_id
_entity_poly.type
_entity_poly.pdbx_seq_one_letter_code
_entity_poly.pdbx_strand_id
1 'polypeptide(L)'
;MKLDRKCIESLPIWIKLPGLALEHWDMEMLSWIVSAVGKPLCLDVPTAKMVRFSFTRVCVEISTEATLPKMVKLSDELGRVMEQEIEYEWLPFYSKKCQ
;
A
#
# COMPACT_ATOMS: atom_id res chain seq x y z
N MET A 1 2.72 36.37 -9.41
CA MET A 1 2.35 35.20 -8.60
C MET A 1 3.50 34.21 -8.65
N LYS A 2 4.27 34.07 -7.57
CA LYS A 2 5.22 32.96 -7.45
C LYS A 2 4.37 31.70 -7.27
N LEU A 3 4.45 30.76 -8.22
CA LEU A 3 4.00 29.41 -7.91
C LEU A 3 5.05 28.85 -6.97
N ASP A 4 4.76 28.87 -5.67
CA ASP A 4 5.47 28.05 -4.71
C ASP A 4 5.32 26.60 -5.16
N ARG A 5 6.37 26.05 -5.77
CA ARG A 5 6.48 24.61 -6.02
C ARG A 5 6.54 23.94 -4.66
N LYS A 6 5.38 23.61 -4.09
CA LYS A 6 5.32 22.77 -2.91
C LYS A 6 5.89 21.41 -3.34
N CYS A 7 7.09 21.08 -2.85
CA CYS A 7 7.62 19.74 -3.02
C CYS A 7 6.63 18.77 -2.37
N ILE A 8 6.04 17.89 -3.17
CA ILE A 8 5.15 16.84 -2.66
C ILE A 8 6.07 15.78 -2.06
N GLU A 9 6.16 15.74 -0.74
CA GLU A 9 7.03 14.82 0.01
C GLU A 9 6.39 13.43 0.18
N SER A 10 5.06 13.38 0.18
CA SER A 10 4.25 12.17 0.26
C SER A 10 3.04 12.22 -0.65
N LEU A 11 2.57 11.06 -1.09
CA LEU A 11 1.38 10.94 -1.92
C LEU A 11 0.57 9.66 -1.59
N PRO A 12 -0.77 9.73 -1.68
CA PRO A 12 -1.62 8.56 -1.49
C PRO A 12 -1.59 7.67 -2.74
N ILE A 13 -1.29 6.39 -2.55
CA ILE A 13 -1.33 5.36 -3.58
C ILE A 13 -2.26 4.23 -3.16
N TRP A 14 -2.99 3.71 -4.14
CA TRP A 14 -3.75 2.50 -3.97
C TRP A 14 -2.87 1.29 -4.23
N ILE A 15 -2.85 0.36 -3.29
CA ILE A 15 -2.17 -0.91 -3.45
C ILE A 15 -3.18 -2.04 -3.45
N LYS A 16 -2.91 -3.07 -4.25
CA LYS A 16 -3.63 -4.35 -4.22
C LYS A 16 -2.74 -5.42 -3.61
N LEU A 17 -3.38 -6.31 -2.88
CA LEU A 17 -2.79 -7.49 -2.28
C LEU A 17 -3.41 -8.72 -2.97
N PRO A 18 -2.91 -9.11 -4.15
CA PRO A 18 -3.41 -10.30 -4.84
C PRO A 18 -3.13 -11.56 -4.02
N GLY A 19 -4.04 -12.52 -4.08
CA GLY A 19 -3.87 -13.84 -3.45
C GLY A 19 -3.89 -13.86 -1.92
N LEU A 20 -4.12 -12.72 -1.24
CA LEU A 20 -4.25 -12.68 0.22
C LEU A 20 -5.44 -13.55 0.65
N ALA A 21 -5.21 -14.53 1.52
CA ALA A 21 -6.26 -15.43 2.00
C ALA A 21 -7.35 -14.65 2.77
N LEU A 22 -8.62 -15.05 2.61
CA LEU A 22 -9.78 -14.35 3.21
C LEU A 22 -9.70 -14.21 4.74
N GLU A 23 -9.02 -15.15 5.40
CA GLU A 23 -8.76 -15.11 6.85
C GLU A 23 -7.91 -13.91 7.29
N HIS A 24 -7.19 -13.27 6.35
CA HIS A 24 -6.34 -12.11 6.58
C HIS A 24 -6.97 -10.78 6.10
N TRP A 25 -8.27 -10.78 5.78
CA TRP A 25 -8.98 -9.61 5.25
C TRP A 25 -9.58 -8.72 6.35
N ASP A 26 -9.03 -8.75 7.55
CA ASP A 26 -9.40 -7.82 8.62
C ASP A 26 -8.57 -6.52 8.54
N MET A 27 -9.13 -5.43 9.09
CA MET A 27 -8.50 -4.11 8.97
C MET A 27 -7.12 -4.05 9.64
N GLU A 28 -6.90 -4.82 10.70
CA GLU A 28 -5.66 -4.80 11.48
C GLU A 28 -4.55 -5.51 10.70
N MET A 29 -4.82 -6.70 10.18
CA MET A 29 -3.91 -7.44 9.32
C MET A 29 -3.55 -6.67 8.05
N LEU A 30 -4.54 -6.03 7.41
CA LEU A 30 -4.31 -5.18 6.26
C LEU A 30 -3.45 -3.97 6.62
N SER A 31 -3.74 -3.28 7.71
CA SER A 31 -2.93 -2.18 8.20
C SER A 31 -1.49 -2.63 8.48
N TRP A 32 -1.31 -3.80 9.09
CA TRP A 32 0.00 -4.37 9.38
C TRP A 32 0.81 -4.68 8.11
N ILE A 33 0.22 -5.36 7.13
CA ILE A 33 0.86 -5.67 5.84
C ILE A 33 1.36 -4.38 5.16
N VAL A 34 0.48 -3.39 5.06
CA VAL A 34 0.75 -2.19 4.28
C VAL A 34 1.62 -1.16 5.01
N SER A 35 1.75 -1.29 6.33
CA SER A 35 2.68 -0.50 7.15
C SER A 35 4.14 -0.75 6.77
N ALA A 36 4.47 -1.90 6.18
CA ALA A 36 5.78 -2.17 5.62
C ALA A 36 6.10 -1.32 4.36
N VAL A 37 5.06 -0.74 3.73
CA VAL A 37 5.17 0.07 2.50
C VAL A 37 5.09 1.56 2.81
N GLY A 38 4.20 1.95 3.72
CA GLY A 38 3.96 3.35 4.08
C GLY A 38 2.88 3.47 5.14
N LYS A 39 2.25 4.64 5.26
CA LYS A 39 1.21 4.86 6.28
C LYS A 39 -0.17 4.48 5.72
N PRO A 40 -0.87 3.49 6.30
CA PRO A 40 -2.24 3.17 5.90
C PRO A 40 -3.18 4.38 6.09
N LEU A 41 -4.03 4.67 5.10
CA LEU A 41 -4.99 5.77 5.15
C LEU A 41 -6.43 5.28 5.19
N CYS A 42 -6.81 4.42 4.25
CA CYS A 42 -8.18 3.91 4.16
C CYS A 42 -8.26 2.62 3.35
N LEU A 43 -9.33 1.85 3.55
CA LEU A 43 -9.67 0.68 2.74
C LEU A 43 -10.67 1.08 1.66
N ASP A 44 -10.66 0.38 0.51
CA ASP A 44 -11.71 0.57 -0.46
C ASP A 44 -13.05 0.00 0.04
N VAL A 45 -14.17 0.55 -0.45
CA VAL A 45 -15.52 0.18 0.02
C VAL A 45 -15.80 -1.32 -0.15
N PRO A 46 -15.40 -1.98 -1.25
CA PRO A 46 -15.54 -3.43 -1.38
C PRO A 46 -14.74 -4.26 -0.37
N THR A 47 -13.50 -3.88 -0.06
CA THR A 47 -12.69 -4.52 1.00
C THR A 47 -13.34 -4.29 2.36
N ALA A 48 -13.72 -3.05 2.66
CA ALA A 48 -14.35 -2.70 3.93
C ALA A 48 -15.69 -3.41 4.16
N LYS A 49 -16.40 -3.76 3.08
CA LYS A 49 -17.67 -4.50 3.14
C LYS A 49 -17.52 -6.01 2.87
N MET A 50 -16.33 -6.50 2.52
CA MET A 50 -16.05 -7.89 2.14
C MET A 50 -16.97 -8.46 1.03
N VAL A 51 -17.39 -7.64 0.06
CA VAL A 51 -18.47 -8.02 -0.92
C VAL A 51 -17.94 -8.38 -2.31
N ARG A 52 -16.66 -8.14 -2.63
CA ARG A 52 -16.06 -8.50 -3.93
C ARG A 52 -14.69 -9.14 -3.75
N PHE A 53 -14.62 -10.45 -3.98
CA PHE A 53 -13.53 -11.36 -3.59
C PHE A 53 -12.33 -11.43 -4.56
N SER A 54 -12.11 -10.44 -5.42
CA SER A 54 -11.05 -10.56 -6.43
C SER A 54 -9.66 -10.15 -5.91
N PHE A 55 -9.59 -9.18 -5.00
CA PHE A 55 -8.35 -8.71 -4.36
C PHE A 55 -8.69 -7.74 -3.22
N THR A 56 -7.80 -7.62 -2.25
CA THR A 56 -7.87 -6.57 -1.23
C THR A 56 -7.18 -5.30 -1.71
N ARG A 57 -7.80 -4.14 -1.50
CA ARG A 57 -7.24 -2.84 -1.91
C ARG A 57 -7.19 -1.85 -0.75
N VAL A 58 -6.03 -1.23 -0.56
CA VAL A 58 -5.73 -0.30 0.53
C VAL A 58 -5.10 0.97 -0.01
N CYS A 59 -5.48 2.13 0.52
CA CYS A 59 -4.82 3.40 0.24
C CYS A 59 -3.73 3.63 1.28
N VAL A 60 -2.52 3.91 0.80
CA VAL A 60 -1.32 4.10 1.62
C VAL A 60 -0.66 5.41 1.23
N GLU A 61 -0.32 6.24 2.21
CA GLU A 61 0.56 7.37 2.02
C GLU A 61 2.01 6.88 1.97
N ILE A 62 2.66 7.12 0.83
CA ILE A 62 4.06 6.78 0.61
C ILE A 62 4.88 8.06 0.40
N SER A 63 6.16 8.03 0.76
CA SER A 63 7.08 9.12 0.40
C SER A 63 7.43 9.06 -1.09
N THR A 64 7.59 10.21 -1.73
CA THR A 64 8.03 10.30 -3.13
C THR A 64 9.45 9.79 -3.38
N GLU A 65 10.26 9.67 -2.32
CA GLU A 65 11.61 9.12 -2.36
C GLU A 65 11.67 7.63 -1.97
N ALA A 66 10.55 7.06 -1.52
CA ALA A 66 10.49 5.68 -1.06
C ALA A 66 10.77 4.70 -2.20
N THR A 67 11.54 3.65 -1.90
CA THR A 67 11.67 2.50 -2.80
C THR A 67 10.49 1.57 -2.56
N LEU A 68 9.69 1.34 -3.60
CA LEU A 68 8.46 0.57 -3.49
C LEU A 68 8.73 -0.93 -3.66
N PRO A 69 8.58 -1.75 -2.60
CA PRO A 69 8.79 -3.18 -2.70
C PRO A 69 7.66 -3.83 -3.50
N LYS A 70 8.00 -4.78 -4.38
CA LYS A 70 6.99 -5.63 -5.05
C LYS A 70 6.47 -6.75 -4.17
N MET A 71 7.19 -7.06 -3.09
CA MET A 71 6.88 -8.15 -2.17
C MET A 71 7.27 -7.73 -0.76
N VAL A 72 6.40 -8.00 0.21
CA VAL A 72 6.68 -7.81 1.64
C VAL A 72 6.74 -9.16 2.32
N LYS A 73 7.77 -9.33 3.18
CA LYS A 73 7.89 -10.50 4.05
C LYS A 73 7.40 -10.11 5.43
N LEU A 74 6.48 -10.91 5.96
CA LEU A 74 5.84 -10.70 7.22
C LEU A 74 6.06 -11.93 8.08
N SER A 75 6.54 -11.72 9.29
CA SER A 75 6.77 -12.79 10.26
C SER A 75 5.77 -12.67 11.39
N ASP A 76 5.09 -13.75 11.72
CA ASP A 76 4.23 -13.78 12.91
C ASP A 76 5.03 -14.08 14.20
N GLU A 77 4.35 -14.06 15.34
CA GLU A 77 4.93 -14.33 16.66
C GLU A 77 5.48 -15.77 16.79
N LEU A 78 5.04 -16.68 15.93
CA LEU A 78 5.48 -18.08 15.88
C LEU A 78 6.64 -18.29 14.91
N GLY A 79 7.12 -17.23 14.25
CA GLY A 79 8.21 -17.28 13.28
C GLY A 79 7.80 -17.79 11.89
N ARG A 80 6.49 -17.93 11.61
CA ARG A 80 6.00 -18.25 10.27
C ARG A 80 6.15 -17.03 9.38
N VAL A 81 6.77 -17.22 8.22
CA VAL A 81 7.00 -16.15 7.25
C VAL A 81 5.97 -16.26 6.14
N MET A 82 5.22 -15.17 5.92
CA MET A 82 4.34 -14.98 4.78
C MET A 82 5.00 -13.99 3.83
N GLU A 83 4.98 -14.30 2.54
CA GLU A 83 5.39 -13.37 1.49
C GLU A 83 4.14 -12.89 0.76
N GLN A 84 3.87 -11.58 0.80
CA GLN A 84 2.73 -10.96 0.15
C GLN A 84 3.20 -10.10 -1.02
N GLU A 85 2.70 -10.41 -2.22
CA GLU A 85 2.90 -9.59 -3.40
C GLU A 85 2.11 -8.27 -3.29
N ILE A 86 2.68 -7.19 -3.80
CA ILE A 86 2.07 -5.87 -3.82
C ILE A 86 2.02 -5.36 -5.24
N GLU A 87 0.82 -5.01 -5.68
CA GLU A 87 0.60 -4.26 -6.92
C GLU A 87 0.24 -2.82 -6.60
N TYR A 88 0.93 -1.87 -7.22
CA TYR A 88 0.65 -0.44 -7.07
C TYR A 88 -0.25 0.03 -8.20
N GLU A 89 -1.40 0.60 -7.86
CA GLU A 89 -2.26 1.28 -8.82
C GLU A 89 -1.88 2.77 -8.90
N TRP A 90 -1.70 3.27 -10.12
CA TRP A 90 -1.45 4.68 -10.40
C TRP A 90 -0.20 5.23 -9.70
N LEU A 91 0.98 4.69 -10.02
CA LEU A 91 2.23 5.38 -9.72
C LEU A 91 2.26 6.65 -10.58
N PRO A 92 2.14 7.87 -10.01
CA PRO A 92 2.44 9.05 -10.79
C PRO A 92 3.89 8.92 -11.26
N PHE A 93 4.14 9.06 -12.56
CA PHE A 93 5.47 9.02 -13.15
C PHE A 93 6.31 10.22 -12.65
N TYR A 94 6.65 10.27 -11.37
CA TYR A 94 7.70 11.12 -10.86
C TYR A 94 9.01 10.43 -11.21
N SER A 95 9.44 10.64 -12.45
CA SER A 95 10.84 10.47 -12.81
C SER A 95 11.65 11.29 -11.81
N LYS A 96 12.74 10.72 -11.27
CA LYS A 96 13.73 11.39 -10.39
C LYS A 96 14.44 12.60 -11.03
N LYS A 97 13.83 13.24 -12.02
CA LYS A 97 14.30 14.46 -12.70
C LYS A 97 13.49 15.65 -12.22
N CYS A 98 13.68 16.03 -10.97
CA CYS A 98 13.57 17.43 -10.59
C CYS A 98 14.97 17.82 -10.12
N GLN A 99 15.78 18.24 -11.10
CA GLN A 99 17.09 18.85 -10.91
C GLN A 99 16.94 20.36 -10.99
#